data_AF-A0A6G1DBE4-F1
#
_entry.id   AF-A0A6G1DBE4-F1
#
_cell.length_a   1.000
_cell.length_b   1.000
_cell.length_c   1.000
_cell.angle_alpha   90.00
_cell.angle_beta   90.00
_cell.angle_gamma   90.00
#
_symmetry.space_group_name_H-M   'P 1'
#
loop_
_entity.id
_entity.type
_entity.pdbx_description
1 polymer ?
#
loop_
_entity_poly.entity_id
_entity_poly.type
_entity_poly.pdbx_seq_one_letter_code
_entity_poly.pdbx_strand_id
1 'polypeptide(L)'
;MASRLPTRSTAARLLSHLRSSGALNPSHHLLDHGAAWPGRGRGLPAVGKPYPPHDRTRRRFSSPAAVAEAPMTADGLTVDSIAGKGWTILPEAESDWRSHAAAVAQSVKLIKKRLKWGWILERSRQLSVVLERPDLWDDPVFAGKVSREHGELMGKIKSVNQFEQELMEHIDMLRLAREEDDNELETETMRALAEMRRSAKEKELNALLSGDNDSCSCFIEVQAGAGGTESMDWASMVMNMYSSWAQRRGYTVTIVEEMPGEVAGIKRATIKVDGEYAFGYAKAEVGVHRLVRISPFDSGKRRHTSFAAVAVVPILGDGSTRYQIKDSDLRIERFRSGGPGGQHANCTESAVRIVHIPTGITATCQNERSQHMNKSSAMAVLQSRLDQLEIARQAQMNADHTQSLSEISWGNQIRSYVLHVSVFFIM
;
A
#
# COMPACT_ATOMS: atom_id res chain seq x y z
N MET A 1 -17.88 -20.55 -47.28
CA MET A 1 -18.13 -19.36 -48.13
C MET A 1 -18.60 -18.25 -47.19
N ALA A 2 -17.72 -17.38 -46.67
CA ALA A 2 -17.29 -16.10 -47.27
C ALA A 2 -18.51 -15.20 -47.60
N SER A 3 -18.70 -14.00 -47.05
CA SER A 3 -17.80 -12.83 -47.04
C SER A 3 -18.47 -11.67 -46.24
N ARG A 4 -17.79 -11.03 -45.28
CA ARG A 4 -17.04 -9.72 -45.29
C ARG A 4 -17.87 -8.42 -45.12
N LEU A 5 -17.73 -7.81 -43.92
CA LEU A 5 -17.30 -6.41 -43.57
C LEU A 5 -18.07 -5.19 -44.14
N PRO A 6 -18.04 -3.96 -43.52
CA PRO A 6 -16.90 -3.35 -42.81
C PRO A 6 -17.18 -2.47 -41.55
N THR A 7 -16.05 -1.98 -41.04
CA THR A 7 -15.73 -1.31 -39.77
C THR A 7 -15.80 0.23 -39.77
N ARG A 8 -15.80 0.77 -38.55
CA ARG A 8 -15.53 2.16 -38.11
C ARG A 8 -14.56 2.96 -39.01
N SER A 9 -15.04 3.94 -39.80
CA SER A 9 -14.22 5.06 -40.33
C SER A 9 -15.05 6.21 -40.97
N THR A 10 -16.30 6.46 -40.56
CA THR A 10 -17.17 7.42 -41.28
C THR A 10 -17.78 8.53 -40.43
N ALA A 11 -17.40 8.64 -39.14
CA ALA A 11 -17.85 9.72 -38.27
C ALA A 11 -16.90 10.93 -38.20
N ALA A 12 -15.69 10.84 -38.77
CA ALA A 12 -14.66 11.89 -38.70
C ALA A 12 -14.67 12.87 -39.91
N ARG A 13 -15.72 12.86 -40.74
CA ARG A 13 -15.72 13.60 -42.03
C ARG A 13 -16.81 14.68 -42.17
N LEU A 14 -17.45 15.09 -41.08
CA LEU A 14 -18.61 16.01 -41.13
C LEU A 14 -18.48 17.31 -40.31
N LEU A 15 -17.29 17.67 -39.81
CA LEU A 15 -17.11 18.90 -39.02
C LEU A 15 -16.02 19.87 -39.55
N SER A 16 -15.53 19.69 -40.79
CA SER A 16 -14.49 20.55 -41.40
C SER A 16 -15.01 21.52 -42.49
N HIS A 17 -16.32 21.73 -42.58
CA HIS A 17 -16.91 22.71 -43.48
C HIS A 17 -17.85 23.63 -42.72
N LEU A 18 -17.31 24.71 -42.16
CA LEU A 18 -17.94 26.03 -42.04
C LEU A 18 -16.97 26.98 -41.33
N ARG A 19 -16.70 28.12 -41.97
CA ARG A 19 -15.86 29.27 -41.54
C ARG A 19 -14.40 29.24 -41.99
N SER A 20 -14.20 29.08 -43.30
CA SER A 20 -13.28 29.94 -44.04
C SER A 20 -14.07 31.14 -44.58
N SER A 21 -13.65 32.37 -44.27
CA SER A 21 -13.81 33.59 -45.10
C SER A 21 -13.28 34.83 -44.36
N GLY A 22 -12.33 35.55 -44.98
CA GLY A 22 -11.91 36.92 -44.66
C GLY A 22 -10.59 37.02 -43.87
N ALA A 23 -9.39 36.89 -44.44
CA ALA A 23 -8.68 37.73 -45.43
C ALA A 23 -7.78 38.83 -44.80
N LEU A 24 -6.45 38.69 -45.05
CA LEU A 24 -5.40 39.70 -45.36
C LEU A 24 -5.02 40.74 -44.26
N ASN A 25 -3.77 41.14 -43.99
CA ASN A 25 -2.41 40.90 -44.49
C ASN A 25 -1.38 41.45 -43.42
N PRO A 26 -0.05 41.29 -43.60
CA PRO A 26 0.99 41.24 -42.55
C PRO A 26 1.99 42.41 -42.53
N SER A 27 2.83 42.48 -41.48
CA SER A 27 4.14 43.17 -41.43
C SER A 27 4.67 43.15 -39.98
N HIS A 28 5.94 43.08 -39.58
CA HIS A 28 7.27 42.75 -40.14
C HIS A 28 8.27 42.92 -38.95
N HIS A 29 9.50 42.37 -39.04
CA HIS A 29 10.69 42.57 -38.17
C HIS A 29 10.73 41.76 -36.84
N LEU A 30 11.60 40.75 -36.62
CA LEU A 30 13.05 40.55 -36.79
C LEU A 30 13.93 41.31 -35.79
N LEU A 31 14.39 40.54 -34.77
CA LEU A 31 15.67 40.51 -34.03
C LEU A 31 16.55 41.78 -33.94
N ASP A 32 17.10 42.05 -32.75
CA ASP A 32 18.57 42.00 -32.58
C ASP A 32 19.05 41.89 -31.10
N HIS A 33 20.22 41.28 -30.96
CA HIS A 33 21.04 41.12 -29.76
C HIS A 33 21.80 42.42 -29.39
N GLY A 34 22.29 42.51 -28.14
CA GLY A 34 23.31 43.53 -27.81
C GLY A 34 23.74 43.57 -26.34
N ALA A 35 24.91 42.99 -26.06
CA ALA A 35 25.62 43.02 -24.79
C ALA A 35 26.26 44.39 -24.46
N ALA A 36 26.59 44.64 -23.19
CA ALA A 36 27.94 44.98 -22.71
C ALA A 36 27.94 45.70 -21.33
N TRP A 37 28.82 45.21 -20.45
CA TRP A 37 29.36 45.89 -19.26
C TRP A 37 30.52 46.83 -19.65
N PRO A 38 30.86 47.82 -18.81
CA PRO A 38 32.06 47.73 -17.94
C PRO A 38 31.81 48.41 -16.56
N GLY A 39 32.58 48.31 -15.47
CA GLY A 39 33.93 47.84 -15.19
C GLY A 39 34.61 48.75 -14.15
N ARG A 40 34.86 48.21 -12.93
CA ARG A 40 35.90 48.53 -11.92
C ARG A 40 35.98 49.90 -11.20
N GLY A 41 36.08 49.83 -9.86
CA GLY A 41 36.73 50.81 -8.97
C GLY A 41 37.14 50.14 -7.64
N ARG A 42 38.40 50.32 -7.21
CA ARG A 42 39.07 49.65 -6.06
C ARG A 42 38.81 50.36 -4.72
N GLY A 43 38.93 49.64 -3.59
CA GLY A 43 39.27 50.22 -2.28
C GLY A 43 38.82 49.41 -1.05
N LEU A 44 39.76 48.73 -0.38
CA LEU A 44 39.68 48.25 1.03
C LEU A 44 40.05 49.42 1.99
N PRO A 45 39.99 49.32 3.36
CA PRO A 45 39.51 48.27 4.27
C PRO A 45 38.60 48.79 5.44
N ALA A 46 38.13 47.91 6.33
CA ALA A 46 38.30 48.00 7.80
C ALA A 46 37.15 47.42 8.64
N VAL A 47 37.57 46.81 9.74
CA VAL A 47 36.85 46.08 10.80
C VAL A 47 36.15 47.03 11.77
N GLY A 48 34.96 46.67 12.27
CA GLY A 48 34.36 47.32 13.45
C GLY A 48 32.90 46.96 13.71
N LYS A 49 32.67 46.17 14.76
CA LYS A 49 31.37 45.73 15.33
C LYS A 49 30.47 46.92 15.78
N PRO A 50 29.33 46.70 16.47
CA PRO A 50 28.07 46.04 16.11
C PRO A 50 26.87 47.02 16.23
N TYR A 51 25.74 46.80 15.55
CA TYR A 51 24.51 47.57 15.80
C TYR A 51 23.49 46.75 16.64
N PRO A 52 22.74 47.41 17.56
CA PRO A 52 21.86 46.81 18.55
C PRO A 52 20.46 46.47 17.98
N PRO A 53 19.59 45.77 18.73
CA PRO A 53 18.32 45.26 18.21
C PRO A 53 17.22 46.33 18.23
N HIS A 54 16.03 45.94 17.75
CA HIS A 54 14.76 46.70 17.56
C HIS A 54 14.58 47.16 16.12
N ASP A 55 13.58 46.69 15.38
CA ASP A 55 12.18 46.97 15.69
C ASP A 55 11.22 45.86 15.21
N ARG A 56 10.30 45.46 16.12
CA ARG A 56 9.20 44.54 15.85
C ARG A 56 8.06 45.33 15.21
N THR A 57 8.14 45.56 13.91
CA THR A 57 6.97 45.99 13.14
C THR A 57 6.32 44.78 12.48
N ARG A 58 5.14 44.44 13.01
CA ARG A 58 4.16 43.52 12.42
C ARG A 58 3.91 43.89 10.95
N ARG A 59 4.59 43.24 10.01
CA ARG A 59 4.05 43.07 8.66
C ARG A 59 3.01 41.97 8.74
N ARG A 60 1.74 42.38 8.79
CA ARG A 60 0.60 41.51 8.47
C ARG A 60 0.83 40.98 7.06
N PHE A 61 1.36 39.77 6.96
CA PHE A 61 1.32 39.02 5.72
C PHE A 61 -0.13 38.69 5.40
N SER A 62 -0.41 38.75 4.10
CA SER A 62 -1.69 38.69 3.43
C SER A 62 -2.61 37.59 3.95
N SER A 63 -3.92 37.83 3.81
CA SER A 63 -5.01 36.89 4.08
C SER A 63 -4.64 35.44 3.76
N PRO A 64 -5.00 34.48 4.64
CA PRO A 64 -4.93 33.08 4.26
C PRO A 64 -5.81 32.90 3.02
N ALA A 65 -5.26 32.30 1.97
CA ALA A 65 -6.04 31.79 0.85
C ALA A 65 -7.24 31.03 1.44
N ALA A 66 -8.44 31.34 0.95
CA ALA A 66 -9.68 30.77 1.46
C ALA A 66 -9.54 29.25 1.56
N VAL A 67 -9.52 28.75 2.80
CA VAL A 67 -9.69 27.32 3.05
C VAL A 67 -11.05 27.01 2.47
N ALA A 68 -11.11 26.17 1.43
CA ALA A 68 -12.38 25.73 0.85
C ALA A 68 -13.28 25.28 2.00
N GLU A 69 -14.38 26.00 2.23
CA GLU A 69 -15.29 25.72 3.34
C GLU A 69 -15.81 24.29 3.18
N ALA A 70 -15.89 23.56 4.30
CA ALA A 70 -16.38 22.19 4.28
C ALA A 70 -17.83 22.19 3.77
N PRO A 71 -18.23 21.21 2.93
CA PRO A 71 -19.60 21.11 2.45
C PRO A 71 -20.57 21.08 3.64
N MET A 72 -21.60 21.90 3.57
CA MET A 72 -22.60 22.03 4.63
C MET A 72 -24.02 22.06 4.04
N THR A 73 -24.99 21.52 4.77
CA THR A 73 -26.41 21.67 4.45
C THR A 73 -26.87 23.12 4.62
N ALA A 74 -28.07 23.45 4.14
CA ALA A 74 -28.74 24.74 4.41
C ALA A 74 -28.79 25.13 5.91
N ASP A 75 -28.92 24.14 6.81
CA ASP A 75 -28.92 24.35 8.27
C ASP A 75 -27.52 24.37 8.92
N GLY A 76 -26.45 24.36 8.13
CA GLY A 76 -25.06 24.33 8.62
C GLY A 76 -24.60 22.98 9.17
N LEU A 77 -25.28 21.86 8.87
CA LEU A 77 -24.75 20.52 9.17
C LEU A 77 -23.57 20.22 8.27
N THR A 78 -22.48 19.78 8.87
CA THR A 78 -21.32 19.20 8.19
C THR A 78 -21.20 17.71 8.51
N VAL A 79 -20.43 16.97 7.73
CA VAL A 79 -20.11 15.55 8.01
C VAL A 79 -19.58 15.36 9.44
N ASP A 80 -18.67 16.24 9.88
CA ASP A 80 -18.09 16.18 11.22
C ASP A 80 -19.16 16.41 12.31
N SER A 81 -20.12 17.31 12.06
CA SER A 81 -21.24 17.55 12.97
C SER A 81 -22.17 16.34 13.07
N ILE A 82 -22.46 15.67 11.94
CA ILE A 82 -23.32 14.48 11.89
C ILE A 82 -22.65 13.32 12.63
N ALA A 83 -21.36 13.09 12.37
CA ALA A 83 -20.58 12.08 13.06
C ALA A 83 -20.44 12.37 14.57
N GLY A 84 -20.42 13.65 14.96
CA GLY A 84 -20.34 14.09 16.36
C GLY A 84 -21.66 13.95 17.14
N LYS A 85 -22.82 13.97 16.47
CA LYS A 85 -24.14 13.86 17.11
C LYS A 85 -24.44 12.47 17.68
N GLY A 86 -23.68 11.44 17.28
CA GLY A 86 -23.81 10.09 17.84
C GLY A 86 -25.15 9.41 17.53
N TRP A 87 -25.75 9.69 16.37
CA TRP A 87 -26.99 9.03 15.94
C TRP A 87 -26.81 7.51 15.84
N THR A 88 -27.82 6.76 16.29
CA THR A 88 -27.83 5.30 16.24
C THR A 88 -27.85 4.82 14.79
N ILE A 89 -26.92 3.93 14.45
CA ILE A 89 -26.89 3.27 13.15
C ILE A 89 -27.66 1.97 13.25
N LEU A 90 -28.81 1.93 12.60
CA LEU A 90 -29.70 0.77 12.55
C LEU A 90 -29.34 -0.17 11.38
N PRO A 91 -29.81 -1.43 11.40
CA PRO A 91 -29.79 -2.32 10.24
C PRO A 91 -30.48 -1.65 9.04
N GLU A 92 -30.05 -1.96 7.82
CA GLU A 92 -30.49 -1.27 6.61
C GLU A 92 -32.02 -1.33 6.40
N ALA A 93 -32.66 -2.45 6.79
CA ALA A 93 -34.11 -2.64 6.64
C ALA A 93 -34.97 -1.78 7.59
N GLU A 94 -34.38 -1.28 8.69
CA GLU A 94 -35.06 -0.49 9.73
C GLU A 94 -34.48 0.93 9.83
N SER A 95 -33.70 1.36 8.83
CA SER A 95 -32.92 2.59 8.91
C SER A 95 -33.70 3.82 8.45
N ASP A 96 -33.76 4.82 9.31
CA ASP A 96 -34.15 6.18 8.95
C ASP A 96 -33.04 6.91 8.18
N TRP A 97 -33.38 8.03 7.55
CA TRP A 97 -32.39 8.91 6.89
C TRP A 97 -31.23 9.31 7.81
N ARG A 98 -31.48 9.51 9.10
CA ARG A 98 -30.45 9.84 10.10
C ARG A 98 -29.49 8.67 10.31
N SER A 99 -30.00 7.43 10.32
CA SER A 99 -29.18 6.22 10.41
C SER A 99 -28.28 6.10 9.16
N HIS A 100 -28.82 6.31 7.97
CA HIS A 100 -28.05 6.31 6.72
C HIS A 100 -26.99 7.42 6.70
N ALA A 101 -27.37 8.66 7.00
CA ALA A 101 -26.45 9.79 7.03
C ALA A 101 -25.34 9.62 8.08
N ALA A 102 -25.67 9.09 9.26
CA ALA A 102 -24.68 8.79 10.30
C ALA A 102 -23.70 7.71 9.87
N ALA A 103 -24.18 6.64 9.22
CA ALA A 103 -23.32 5.59 8.69
C ALA A 103 -22.37 6.12 7.62
N VAL A 104 -22.87 6.91 6.65
CA VAL A 104 -22.04 7.54 5.62
C VAL A 104 -21.01 8.47 6.25
N ALA A 105 -21.43 9.34 7.18
CA ALA A 105 -20.53 10.29 7.84
C ALA A 105 -19.40 9.60 8.63
N GLN A 106 -19.69 8.47 9.29
CA GLN A 106 -18.67 7.67 9.96
C GLN A 106 -17.67 7.06 8.97
N SER A 107 -18.16 6.50 7.87
CA SER A 107 -17.30 5.96 6.81
C SER A 107 -16.40 7.04 6.21
N VAL A 108 -16.93 8.24 5.92
CA VAL A 108 -16.13 9.38 5.43
C VAL A 108 -15.05 9.79 6.44
N LYS A 109 -15.39 9.87 7.73
CA LYS A 109 -14.42 10.18 8.78
C LYS A 109 -13.28 9.15 8.84
N LEU A 110 -13.60 7.87 8.67
CA LEU A 110 -12.59 6.79 8.61
C LEU A 110 -11.71 6.90 7.36
N ILE A 111 -12.30 7.20 6.21
CA ILE A 111 -11.56 7.45 4.95
C ILE A 111 -10.58 8.62 5.13
N LYS A 112 -11.05 9.77 5.65
CA LYS A 112 -10.20 10.94 5.95
C LYS A 112 -9.06 10.58 6.91
N LYS A 113 -9.34 9.80 7.94
CA LYS A 113 -8.32 9.34 8.90
C LYS A 113 -7.26 8.48 8.22
N ARG A 114 -7.65 7.52 7.37
CA ARG A 114 -6.73 6.63 6.66
C ARG A 114 -5.90 7.35 5.60
N LEU A 115 -6.50 8.29 4.89
CA LEU A 115 -5.80 9.16 3.96
C LEU A 115 -4.83 10.15 4.62
N LYS A 116 -4.80 10.25 5.96
CA LYS A 116 -4.06 11.30 6.69
C LYS A 116 -4.45 12.69 6.17
N TRP A 117 -5.74 12.97 6.16
CA TRP A 117 -6.34 14.16 5.54
C TRP A 117 -5.60 15.47 5.82
N GLY A 118 -5.23 15.73 7.09
CA GLY A 118 -4.48 16.93 7.46
C GLY A 118 -3.11 17.05 6.77
N TRP A 119 -2.40 15.93 6.59
CA TRP A 119 -1.14 15.91 5.86
C TRP A 119 -1.36 16.15 4.36
N ILE A 120 -2.39 15.55 3.76
CA ILE A 120 -2.72 15.75 2.33
C ILE A 120 -3.04 17.22 2.05
N LEU A 121 -3.87 17.86 2.90
CA LEU A 121 -4.22 19.27 2.73
C LEU A 121 -2.99 20.17 2.81
N GLU A 122 -2.17 19.99 3.83
CA GLU A 122 -0.97 20.82 4.00
C GLU A 122 0.07 20.56 2.90
N ARG A 123 0.26 19.30 2.50
CA ARG A 123 1.17 18.94 1.40
C ARG A 123 0.70 19.53 0.07
N SER A 124 -0.60 19.44 -0.23
CA SER A 124 -1.18 20.07 -1.43
C SER A 124 -0.99 21.59 -1.43
N ARG A 125 -1.19 22.24 -0.27
CA ARG A 125 -0.95 23.68 -0.11
C ARG A 125 0.52 24.04 -0.37
N GLN A 126 1.46 23.27 0.18
CA GLN A 126 2.90 23.48 -0.05
C GLN A 126 3.28 23.31 -1.52
N LEU A 127 2.78 22.25 -2.17
CA LEU A 127 3.03 22.01 -3.59
C LEU A 127 2.41 23.09 -4.48
N SER A 128 1.25 23.63 -4.10
CA SER A 128 0.62 24.77 -4.80
C SER A 128 1.54 26.00 -4.79
N VAL A 129 2.12 26.33 -3.63
CA VAL A 129 3.09 27.43 -3.52
C VAL A 129 4.34 27.17 -4.36
N VAL A 130 4.80 25.92 -4.46
CA VAL A 130 5.94 25.56 -5.32
C VAL A 130 5.58 25.69 -6.79
N LEU A 131 4.35 25.35 -7.20
CA LEU A 131 3.88 25.48 -8.58
C LEU A 131 3.73 26.94 -9.03
N GLU A 132 3.48 27.86 -8.12
CA GLU A 132 3.42 29.30 -8.38
C GLU A 132 4.80 29.94 -8.61
N ARG A 133 5.89 29.22 -8.29
CA ARG A 133 7.25 29.73 -8.44
C ARG A 133 7.66 29.78 -9.91
N PRO A 134 8.11 30.95 -10.42
CA PRO A 134 8.52 31.08 -11.82
C PRO A 134 9.80 30.29 -12.16
N ASP A 135 10.68 30.05 -11.18
CA ASP A 135 11.92 29.28 -11.32
C ASP A 135 11.70 27.75 -11.37
N LEU A 136 10.48 27.27 -11.14
CA LEU A 136 10.21 25.82 -11.13
C LEU A 136 10.46 25.17 -12.51
N TRP A 137 10.18 25.91 -13.58
CA TRP A 137 10.25 25.40 -14.95
C TRP A 137 11.68 25.33 -15.51
N ASP A 138 12.67 25.79 -14.74
CA ASP A 138 14.09 25.64 -15.09
C ASP A 138 14.56 24.18 -14.96
N ASP A 139 13.90 23.36 -14.13
CA ASP A 139 14.09 21.91 -14.05
C ASP A 139 12.79 21.17 -14.44
N PRO A 140 12.63 20.75 -15.71
CA PRO A 140 11.42 20.09 -16.18
C PRO A 140 11.17 18.73 -15.51
N VAL A 141 12.21 18.04 -15.03
CA VAL A 141 12.06 16.74 -14.35
C VAL A 141 11.46 16.95 -12.96
N PHE A 142 11.97 17.94 -12.23
CA PHE A 142 11.44 18.31 -10.92
C PHE A 142 10.02 18.89 -11.03
N ALA A 143 9.78 19.79 -11.98
CA ALA A 143 8.45 20.36 -12.24
C ALA A 143 7.40 19.29 -12.55
N GLY A 144 7.74 18.31 -13.39
CA GLY A 144 6.87 17.18 -13.71
C GLY A 144 6.53 16.33 -12.48
N LYS A 145 7.50 16.09 -11.59
CA LYS A 145 7.28 15.35 -10.35
C LYS A 145 6.34 16.11 -9.39
N VAL A 146 6.57 17.41 -9.19
CA VAL A 146 5.75 18.27 -8.32
C VAL A 146 4.31 18.37 -8.84
N SER A 147 4.15 18.60 -10.15
CA SER A 147 2.82 18.71 -10.78
C SER A 147 2.05 17.39 -10.69
N ARG A 148 2.71 16.25 -10.91
CA ARG A 148 2.08 14.93 -10.76
C ARG A 148 1.66 14.67 -9.31
N GLU A 149 2.54 14.90 -8.35
CA GLU A 149 2.23 14.72 -6.92
C GLU A 149 1.04 15.61 -6.50
N HIS A 150 1.04 16.89 -6.91
CA HIS A 150 -0.06 17.81 -6.64
C HIS A 150 -1.38 17.35 -7.27
N GLY A 151 -1.36 16.93 -8.53
CA GLY A 151 -2.53 16.41 -9.23
C GLY A 151 -3.12 15.16 -8.56
N GLU A 152 -2.26 14.22 -8.12
CA GLU A 152 -2.68 13.01 -7.40
C GLU A 152 -3.34 13.36 -6.05
N LEU A 153 -2.76 14.30 -5.29
CA LEU A 153 -3.34 14.74 -4.02
C LEU A 153 -4.66 15.52 -4.23
N MET A 154 -4.72 16.40 -5.22
CA MET A 154 -5.93 17.14 -5.57
C MET A 154 -7.07 16.23 -6.03
N GLY A 155 -6.76 15.16 -6.77
CA GLY A 155 -7.74 14.14 -7.14
C GLY A 155 -8.36 13.46 -5.91
N LYS A 156 -7.54 13.09 -4.93
CA LYS A 156 -8.00 12.51 -3.66
C LYS A 156 -8.86 13.51 -2.87
N ILE A 157 -8.44 14.76 -2.78
CA ILE A 157 -9.19 15.82 -2.08
C ILE A 157 -10.56 16.01 -2.74
N LYS A 158 -10.58 16.17 -4.07
CA LYS A 158 -11.82 16.36 -4.84
C LYS A 158 -12.78 15.19 -4.64
N SER A 159 -12.30 13.95 -4.69
CA SER A 159 -13.13 12.77 -4.52
C SER A 159 -13.82 12.71 -3.15
N VAL A 160 -13.10 13.05 -2.07
CA VAL A 160 -13.69 13.10 -0.72
C VAL A 160 -14.70 14.25 -0.62
N ASN A 161 -14.33 15.46 -1.06
CA ASN A 161 -15.21 16.62 -0.98
C ASN A 161 -16.50 16.45 -1.77
N GLN A 162 -16.42 15.85 -2.97
CA GLN A 162 -17.59 15.56 -3.78
C GLN A 162 -18.53 14.58 -3.07
N PHE A 163 -17.98 13.57 -2.41
CA PHE A 163 -18.78 12.60 -1.66
C PHE A 163 -19.43 13.22 -0.40
N GLU A 164 -18.75 14.17 0.26
CA GLU A 164 -19.35 14.94 1.35
C GLU A 164 -20.47 15.87 0.87
N GLN A 165 -20.26 16.50 -0.28
CA GLN A 165 -21.25 17.36 -0.91
C GLN A 165 -22.50 16.58 -1.31
N GLU A 166 -22.35 15.43 -1.97
CA GLU A 166 -23.48 14.56 -2.35
C GLU A 166 -24.30 14.15 -1.10
N LEU A 167 -23.66 13.86 0.04
CA LEU A 167 -24.38 13.57 1.28
C LEU A 167 -25.20 14.77 1.77
N MET A 168 -24.63 15.99 1.73
CA MET A 168 -25.37 17.19 2.14
C MET A 168 -26.54 17.47 1.21
N GLU A 169 -26.35 17.33 -0.10
CA GLU A 169 -27.37 17.51 -1.12
C GLU A 169 -28.55 16.55 -0.93
N HIS A 170 -28.30 15.26 -0.62
CA HIS A 170 -29.38 14.32 -0.32
C HIS A 170 -30.11 14.65 0.99
N ILE A 171 -29.42 15.17 2.00
CA ILE A 171 -30.07 15.58 3.26
C ILE A 171 -30.98 16.79 3.02
N ASP A 172 -30.54 17.77 2.23
CA ASP A 172 -31.34 18.94 1.91
C ASP A 172 -32.50 18.61 0.96
N MET A 173 -32.30 17.72 -0.01
CA MET A 173 -33.36 17.21 -0.87
C MET A 173 -34.45 16.48 -0.07
N LEU A 174 -34.07 15.67 0.92
CA LEU A 174 -35.03 14.98 1.78
C LEU A 174 -35.84 15.97 2.62
N ARG A 175 -35.22 17.06 3.07
CA ARG A 175 -35.90 18.11 3.83
C ARG A 175 -36.91 18.85 2.96
N LEU A 176 -36.50 19.25 1.76
CA LEU A 176 -37.38 19.90 0.80
C LEU A 176 -38.59 19.00 0.47
N ALA A 177 -38.37 17.71 0.22
CA ALA A 177 -39.44 16.75 -0.02
C ALA A 177 -40.46 16.70 1.13
N ARG A 178 -40.00 16.79 2.38
CA ARG A 178 -40.88 16.82 3.57
C ARG A 178 -41.58 18.15 3.78
N GLU A 179 -40.94 19.26 3.41
CA GLU A 179 -41.55 20.59 3.47
C GLU A 179 -42.66 20.75 2.42
N GLU A 180 -42.50 20.09 1.27
CA GLU A 180 -43.45 20.10 0.16
C GLU A 180 -44.48 18.95 0.21
N ASP A 181 -44.44 18.09 1.25
CA ASP A 181 -45.26 16.86 1.39
C ASP A 181 -45.18 15.91 0.17
N ASP A 182 -44.05 15.90 -0.54
CA ASP A 182 -43.79 15.02 -1.69
C ASP A 182 -43.23 13.66 -1.24
N ASN A 183 -44.14 12.70 -1.05
CA ASN A 183 -43.80 11.34 -0.64
C ASN A 183 -42.99 10.56 -1.69
N GLU A 184 -43.12 10.88 -2.98
CA GLU A 184 -42.40 10.20 -4.05
C GLU A 184 -40.92 10.60 -4.00
N LEU A 185 -40.66 11.92 -3.92
CA LEU A 185 -39.31 12.47 -3.77
C LEU A 185 -38.65 12.04 -2.45
N GLU A 186 -39.41 11.98 -1.34
CA GLU A 186 -38.88 11.48 -0.06
C GLU A 186 -38.39 10.04 -0.18
N THR A 187 -39.19 9.17 -0.82
CA THR A 187 -38.87 7.75 -0.99
C THR A 187 -37.66 7.54 -1.92
N GLU A 188 -37.58 8.31 -3.01
CA GLU A 188 -36.43 8.28 -3.92
C GLU A 188 -35.14 8.71 -3.22
N THR A 189 -35.20 9.82 -2.48
CA THR A 189 -34.03 10.35 -1.75
C THR A 189 -33.56 9.38 -0.66
N MET A 190 -34.48 8.72 0.04
CA MET A 190 -34.16 7.66 0.99
C MET A 190 -33.43 6.48 0.35
N ARG A 191 -33.85 6.06 -0.85
CA ARG A 191 -33.16 5.01 -1.62
C ARG A 191 -31.76 5.44 -2.01
N ALA A 192 -31.59 6.68 -2.48
CA ALA A 192 -30.28 7.25 -2.82
C ALA A 192 -29.34 7.27 -1.60
N LEU A 193 -29.83 7.64 -0.42
CA LEU A 193 -29.05 7.58 0.83
C LEU A 193 -28.66 6.15 1.23
N ALA A 194 -29.53 5.16 0.99
CA ALA A 194 -29.20 3.75 1.23
C ALA A 194 -28.12 3.25 0.27
N GLU A 195 -28.20 3.60 -1.01
CA GLU A 195 -27.18 3.29 -2.02
C GLU A 195 -25.85 3.97 -1.70
N MET A 196 -25.88 5.25 -1.30
CA MET A 196 -24.71 5.98 -0.85
C MET A 196 -24.07 5.33 0.38
N ARG A 197 -24.86 4.81 1.34
CA ARG A 197 -24.34 4.05 2.48
C ARG A 197 -23.56 2.81 2.04
N ARG A 198 -24.05 2.07 1.04
CA ARG A 198 -23.33 0.91 0.48
C ARG A 198 -22.03 1.35 -0.21
N SER A 199 -22.10 2.37 -1.07
CA SER A 199 -20.92 2.93 -1.74
C SER A 199 -19.88 3.48 -0.75
N ALA A 200 -20.32 4.12 0.33
CA ALA A 200 -19.45 4.62 1.40
C ALA A 200 -18.67 3.47 2.04
N LYS A 201 -19.33 2.32 2.28
CA LYS A 201 -18.71 1.16 2.88
C LYS A 201 -17.68 0.50 1.97
N GLU A 202 -17.95 0.44 0.66
CA GLU A 202 -16.98 -0.04 -0.33
C GLU A 202 -15.77 0.88 -0.42
N LYS A 203 -15.98 2.20 -0.50
CA LYS A 203 -14.89 3.20 -0.50
C LYS A 203 -14.09 3.16 0.80
N GLU A 204 -14.74 2.95 1.94
CA GLU A 204 -14.06 2.76 3.23
C GLU A 204 -13.16 1.52 3.19
N LEU A 205 -13.68 0.41 2.67
CA LEU A 205 -12.90 -0.83 2.53
C LEU A 205 -11.69 -0.63 1.61
N ASN A 206 -11.88 0.02 0.46
CA ASN A 206 -10.78 0.35 -0.46
C ASN A 206 -9.73 1.25 0.20
N ALA A 207 -10.15 2.21 1.02
CA ALA A 207 -9.22 3.05 1.78
C ALA A 207 -8.43 2.24 2.83
N LEU A 208 -9.02 1.18 3.40
CA LEU A 208 -8.33 0.26 4.33
C LEU A 208 -7.36 -0.70 3.62
N LEU A 209 -7.59 -0.98 2.34
CA LEU A 209 -6.79 -1.86 1.47
C LEU A 209 -5.80 -1.09 0.57
N SER A 210 -5.37 0.11 0.98
CA SER A 210 -4.52 1.00 0.19
C SER A 210 -3.01 0.91 0.51
N GLY A 211 -2.60 -0.09 1.29
CA GLY A 211 -1.19 -0.35 1.59
C GLY A 211 -0.44 -0.92 0.38
N ASP A 212 0.87 -0.68 0.31
CA ASP A 212 1.71 -1.03 -0.85
C ASP A 212 1.64 -2.51 -1.25
N ASN A 213 1.47 -3.40 -0.27
CA ASN A 213 1.42 -4.86 -0.47
C ASN A 213 0.01 -5.44 -0.32
N ASP A 214 -1.02 -4.60 -0.13
CA ASP A 214 -2.37 -5.07 0.20
C ASP A 214 -2.97 -5.93 -0.90
N SER A 215 -2.65 -5.66 -2.16
CA SER A 215 -3.12 -6.41 -3.34
C SER A 215 -2.47 -7.79 -3.49
N CYS A 216 -1.37 -8.06 -2.79
CA CYS A 216 -0.59 -9.27 -2.96
C CYS A 216 -1.29 -10.51 -2.36
N SER A 217 -0.96 -11.68 -2.93
CA SER A 217 -1.12 -12.97 -2.24
C SER A 217 -0.35 -12.96 -0.92
N CYS A 218 -0.64 -13.88 -0.01
CA CYS A 218 0.10 -13.98 1.25
C CYS A 218 0.38 -15.42 1.68
N PHE A 219 1.37 -15.57 2.55
CA PHE A 219 1.53 -16.72 3.41
C PHE A 219 0.91 -16.41 4.77
N ILE A 220 0.16 -17.35 5.32
CA ILE A 220 -0.34 -17.32 6.69
C ILE A 220 0.38 -18.43 7.44
N GLU A 221 1.20 -18.06 8.42
CA GLU A 221 1.89 -18.97 9.33
C GLU A 221 1.12 -19.02 10.64
N VAL A 222 0.81 -20.24 11.10
CA VAL A 222 0.17 -20.49 12.38
C VAL A 222 1.14 -21.28 13.24
N GLN A 223 1.46 -20.78 14.43
CA GLN A 223 2.35 -21.42 15.39
C GLN A 223 1.64 -21.66 16.72
N ALA A 224 1.78 -22.87 17.27
CA ALA A 224 1.29 -23.19 18.60
C ALA A 224 2.08 -22.42 19.67
N GLY A 225 1.35 -21.80 20.61
CA GLY A 225 1.92 -21.11 21.76
C GLY A 225 2.18 -22.05 22.95
N ALA A 226 2.38 -21.45 24.13
CA ALA A 226 2.52 -22.20 25.37
C ALA A 226 1.19 -22.86 25.77
N GLY A 227 1.23 -24.19 26.00
CA GLY A 227 0.06 -24.98 26.39
C GLY A 227 0.05 -26.44 25.89
N GLY A 228 1.17 -26.93 25.35
CA GLY A 228 1.35 -28.34 24.98
C GLY A 228 0.36 -28.80 23.91
N THR A 229 -0.13 -30.04 24.04
CA THR A 229 -1.06 -30.67 23.09
C THR A 229 -2.33 -29.84 22.83
N GLU A 230 -2.86 -29.16 23.85
CA GLU A 230 -4.07 -28.33 23.69
C GLU A 230 -3.81 -27.10 22.79
N SER A 231 -2.62 -26.50 22.88
CA SER A 231 -2.25 -25.38 22.01
C SER A 231 -1.90 -25.84 20.59
N MET A 232 -1.38 -27.07 20.43
CA MET A 232 -1.16 -27.67 19.12
C MET A 232 -2.49 -27.97 18.41
N ASP A 233 -3.47 -28.51 19.13
CA ASP A 233 -4.83 -28.72 18.59
C ASP A 233 -5.48 -27.38 18.21
N TRP A 234 -5.37 -26.37 19.07
CA TRP A 234 -5.86 -25.04 18.76
C TRP A 234 -5.22 -24.43 17.51
N ALA A 235 -3.90 -24.56 17.36
CA ALA A 235 -3.21 -24.09 16.15
C ALA A 235 -3.75 -24.78 14.88
N SER A 236 -4.07 -26.07 14.94
CA SER A 236 -4.67 -26.80 13.82
C SER A 236 -6.08 -26.27 13.49
N MET A 237 -6.88 -25.99 14.51
CA MET A 237 -8.20 -25.38 14.32
C MET A 237 -8.10 -24.00 13.66
N VAL A 238 -7.12 -23.18 14.06
CA VAL A 238 -6.88 -21.85 13.48
C VAL A 238 -6.43 -21.94 12.02
N MET A 239 -5.53 -22.86 11.69
CA MET A 239 -5.13 -23.14 10.31
C MET A 239 -6.34 -23.53 9.45
N ASN A 240 -7.17 -24.45 9.93
CA ASN A 240 -8.38 -24.87 9.22
C ASN A 240 -9.39 -23.73 9.06
N MET A 241 -9.55 -22.88 10.09
CA MET A 241 -10.40 -21.69 10.03
C MET A 241 -9.98 -20.75 8.89
N TYR A 242 -8.67 -20.47 8.74
CA TYR A 242 -8.17 -19.62 7.66
C TYR A 242 -8.23 -20.28 6.29
N SER A 243 -7.95 -21.58 6.20
CA SER A 243 -8.14 -22.34 4.96
C SER A 243 -9.60 -22.27 4.47
N SER A 244 -10.57 -22.49 5.36
CA SER A 244 -12.00 -22.38 5.03
C SER A 244 -12.45 -20.95 4.75
N TRP A 245 -11.86 -19.94 5.39
CA TRP A 245 -12.11 -18.53 5.07
C TRP A 245 -11.65 -18.20 3.65
N ALA A 246 -10.43 -18.61 3.30
CA ALA A 246 -9.85 -18.33 2.00
C ALA A 246 -10.63 -19.04 0.87
N GLN A 247 -11.00 -20.31 1.06
CA GLN A 247 -11.84 -21.04 0.11
C GLN A 247 -13.22 -20.39 -0.09
N ARG A 248 -13.87 -19.93 0.99
CA ARG A 248 -15.17 -19.22 0.89
C ARG A 248 -15.08 -17.90 0.15
N ARG A 249 -13.91 -17.25 0.15
CA ARG A 249 -13.65 -16.03 -0.65
C ARG A 249 -13.23 -16.32 -2.09
N GLY A 250 -13.14 -17.59 -2.49
CA GLY A 250 -12.70 -17.99 -3.83
C GLY A 250 -11.19 -17.92 -4.02
N TYR A 251 -10.40 -17.83 -2.95
CA TYR A 251 -8.94 -17.87 -3.02
C TYR A 251 -8.43 -19.31 -3.17
N THR A 252 -7.28 -19.46 -3.82
CA THR A 252 -6.60 -20.76 -3.91
C THR A 252 -5.72 -20.95 -2.68
N VAL A 253 -5.92 -22.04 -1.95
CA VAL A 253 -5.16 -22.37 -0.73
C VAL A 253 -4.24 -23.55 -0.99
N THR A 254 -2.97 -23.42 -0.66
CA THR A 254 -1.97 -24.50 -0.73
C THR A 254 -1.23 -24.61 0.59
N ILE A 255 -1.13 -25.80 1.16
CA ILE A 255 -0.32 -26.04 2.36
C ILE A 255 1.14 -26.16 1.91
N VAL A 256 2.00 -25.27 2.42
CA VAL A 256 3.43 -25.21 2.04
C VAL A 256 4.26 -26.05 3.00
N GLU A 257 4.00 -25.91 4.29
CA GLU A 257 4.70 -26.61 5.35
C GLU A 257 3.71 -26.95 6.46
N GLU A 258 3.83 -28.15 7.01
CA GLU A 258 3.05 -28.58 8.17
C GLU A 258 3.95 -29.42 9.08
N MET A 259 4.11 -28.97 10.32
CA MET A 259 4.78 -29.70 11.38
C MET A 259 3.74 -30.20 12.37
N PRO A 260 3.40 -31.50 12.36
CA PRO A 260 2.42 -32.05 13.29
C PRO A 260 2.91 -32.00 14.74
N GLY A 261 1.96 -31.92 15.68
CA GLY A 261 2.24 -32.07 17.10
C GLY A 261 2.54 -33.53 17.48
N GLU A 262 3.12 -33.75 18.66
CA GLU A 262 3.50 -35.10 19.12
C GLU A 262 2.29 -36.01 19.37
N VAL A 263 1.18 -35.44 19.82
CA VAL A 263 -0.03 -36.19 20.21
C VAL A 263 -1.24 -35.79 19.35
N ALA A 264 -1.47 -34.48 19.19
CA ALA A 264 -2.57 -33.96 18.40
C ALA A 264 -2.24 -32.56 17.85
N GLY A 265 -2.93 -32.17 16.78
CA GLY A 265 -2.81 -30.86 16.16
C GLY A 265 -1.47 -30.61 15.48
N ILE A 266 -1.07 -29.33 15.39
CA ILE A 266 0.15 -28.89 14.70
C ILE A 266 1.01 -28.04 15.63
N LYS A 267 2.33 -28.14 15.50
CA LYS A 267 3.27 -27.23 16.14
C LYS A 267 3.41 -25.94 15.34
N ARG A 268 3.46 -26.06 14.01
CA ARG A 268 3.53 -24.96 13.04
C ARG A 268 2.93 -25.41 11.71
N ALA A 269 2.26 -24.52 11.00
CA ALA A 269 1.95 -24.71 9.59
C ALA A 269 1.98 -23.39 8.84
N THR A 270 2.32 -23.45 7.56
CA THR A 270 2.34 -22.31 6.64
C THR A 270 1.42 -22.63 5.47
N ILE A 271 0.39 -21.82 5.28
CA ILE A 271 -0.52 -21.90 4.14
C ILE A 271 -0.27 -20.72 3.19
N LYS A 272 -0.25 -21.01 1.90
CA LYS A 272 -0.25 -20.03 0.82
C LYS A 272 -1.69 -19.72 0.44
N VAL A 273 -2.05 -18.44 0.44
CA VAL A 273 -3.35 -17.93 -0.01
C VAL A 273 -3.13 -17.06 -1.23
N ASP A 274 -3.50 -17.60 -2.39
CA ASP A 274 -3.42 -16.92 -3.67
C ASP A 274 -4.76 -16.28 -4.03
N GLY A 275 -4.76 -14.95 -4.15
CA GLY A 275 -5.95 -14.18 -4.46
C GLY A 275 -5.74 -12.67 -4.35
N GLU A 276 -6.59 -11.91 -5.03
CA GLU A 276 -6.55 -10.46 -4.98
C GLU A 276 -6.91 -9.94 -3.58
N TYR A 277 -6.11 -8.99 -3.09
CA TYR A 277 -6.22 -8.41 -1.75
C TYR A 277 -6.07 -9.40 -0.58
N ALA A 278 -5.57 -10.62 -0.81
CA ALA A 278 -5.47 -11.64 0.23
C ALA A 278 -4.66 -11.16 1.44
N PHE A 279 -3.50 -10.53 1.21
CA PHE A 279 -2.70 -9.92 2.27
C PHE A 279 -3.44 -8.80 2.99
N GLY A 280 -4.08 -7.90 2.22
CA GLY A 280 -4.79 -6.75 2.78
C GLY A 280 -5.91 -7.14 3.75
N TYR A 281 -6.58 -8.26 3.53
CA TYR A 281 -7.55 -8.81 4.48
C TYR A 281 -6.87 -9.53 5.65
N ALA A 282 -5.90 -10.39 5.38
CA ALA A 282 -5.27 -11.25 6.38
C ALA A 282 -4.37 -10.47 7.36
N LYS A 283 -3.83 -9.30 6.98
CA LYS A 283 -2.97 -8.49 7.88
C LYS A 283 -3.63 -8.10 9.21
N ALA A 284 -4.96 -8.02 9.25
CA ALA A 284 -5.71 -7.71 10.47
C ALA A 284 -5.78 -8.90 11.45
N GLU A 285 -5.40 -10.10 10.99
CA GLU A 285 -5.38 -11.34 11.74
C GLU A 285 -3.99 -11.64 12.34
N VAL A 286 -3.04 -10.74 12.14
CA VAL A 286 -1.69 -10.89 12.70
C VAL A 286 -1.72 -10.66 14.20
N GLY A 287 -1.29 -11.67 14.97
CA GLY A 287 -1.19 -11.59 16.43
C GLY A 287 -1.54 -12.90 17.13
N VAL A 288 -1.77 -12.83 18.44
CA VAL A 288 -2.07 -14.01 19.27
C VAL A 288 -3.59 -14.23 19.38
N HIS A 289 -4.02 -15.44 19.05
CA HIS A 289 -5.38 -15.94 19.16
C HIS A 289 -5.52 -16.82 20.40
N ARG A 290 -6.38 -16.41 21.33
CA ARG A 290 -6.60 -17.11 22.61
C ARG A 290 -7.86 -17.97 22.56
N LEU A 291 -7.75 -19.25 22.87
CA LEU A 291 -8.88 -20.16 23.08
C LEU A 291 -9.08 -20.44 24.57
N VAL A 292 -10.33 -20.40 25.04
CA VAL A 292 -10.74 -20.86 26.36
C VAL A 292 -11.84 -21.89 26.19
N ARG A 293 -11.54 -23.16 26.48
CA ARG A 293 -12.50 -24.28 26.41
C ARG A 293 -12.21 -25.35 27.47
N ILE A 294 -13.08 -26.34 27.57
CA ILE A 294 -12.76 -27.57 28.29
C ILE A 294 -11.89 -28.44 27.38
N SER A 295 -10.69 -28.78 27.83
CA SER A 295 -9.76 -29.57 27.04
C SER A 295 -10.27 -31.01 26.91
N PRO A 296 -10.31 -31.59 25.70
CA PRO A 296 -10.58 -33.02 25.51
C PRO A 296 -9.39 -33.90 25.94
N PHE A 297 -8.19 -33.33 26.09
CA PHE A 297 -6.97 -34.05 26.45
C PHE A 297 -6.69 -34.06 27.96
N ASP A 298 -7.40 -33.24 28.75
CA ASP A 298 -7.30 -33.24 30.22
C ASP A 298 -8.34 -34.19 30.83
N SER A 299 -7.87 -35.25 31.49
CA SER A 299 -8.75 -36.24 32.16
C SER A 299 -9.66 -35.60 33.21
N GLY A 300 -9.25 -34.48 33.81
CA GLY A 300 -10.02 -33.72 34.80
C GLY A 300 -11.11 -32.81 34.22
N LYS A 301 -11.25 -32.73 32.88
CA LYS A 301 -12.20 -31.82 32.18
C LYS A 301 -12.14 -30.37 32.70
N ARG A 302 -10.95 -29.90 33.07
CA ARG A 302 -10.79 -28.51 33.54
C ARG A 302 -10.88 -27.56 32.34
N ARG A 303 -11.15 -26.30 32.64
CA ARG A 303 -11.05 -25.22 31.66
C ARG A 303 -9.58 -24.90 31.40
N HIS A 304 -9.15 -25.01 30.16
CA HIS A 304 -7.81 -24.64 29.70
C HIS A 304 -7.85 -23.34 28.92
N THR A 305 -6.73 -22.62 28.95
CA THR A 305 -6.50 -21.46 28.09
C THR A 305 -5.31 -21.76 27.21
N SER A 306 -5.50 -21.66 25.90
CA SER A 306 -4.50 -21.98 24.89
C SER A 306 -4.26 -20.80 23.97
N PHE A 307 -3.07 -20.76 23.37
CA PHE A 307 -2.65 -19.67 22.50
C PHE A 307 -2.11 -20.22 21.18
N ALA A 308 -2.44 -19.53 20.08
CA ALA A 308 -1.84 -19.73 18.78
C ALA A 308 -1.45 -18.37 18.22
N ALA A 309 -0.23 -18.25 17.70
CA ALA A 309 0.24 -17.05 17.02
C ALA A 309 -0.02 -17.18 15.52
N VAL A 310 -0.48 -16.10 14.91
CA VAL A 310 -0.73 -16.00 13.48
C VAL A 310 0.16 -14.89 12.93
N ALA A 311 0.97 -15.23 11.96
CA ALA A 311 1.78 -14.28 11.19
C ALA A 311 1.32 -14.31 9.73
N VAL A 312 1.33 -13.15 9.08
CA VAL A 312 0.92 -13.01 7.69
C VAL A 312 2.01 -12.26 6.95
N VAL A 313 2.53 -12.86 5.88
CA VAL A 313 3.63 -12.32 5.08
C VAL A 313 3.15 -12.14 3.65
N PRO A 314 3.30 -10.95 3.03
CA PRO A 314 2.91 -10.75 1.65
C PRO A 314 3.86 -11.49 0.71
N ILE A 315 3.31 -12.07 -0.35
CA ILE A 315 4.07 -12.61 -1.47
C ILE A 315 4.30 -11.45 -2.44
N LEU A 316 5.45 -10.82 -2.31
CA LEU A 316 5.91 -9.84 -3.29
C LEU A 316 6.12 -10.60 -4.59
N GLY A 317 5.41 -10.18 -5.65
CA GLY A 317 5.42 -10.89 -6.94
C GLY A 317 6.84 -11.14 -7.46
N ASP A 318 6.99 -12.21 -8.24
CA ASP A 318 8.23 -12.73 -8.82
C ASP A 318 8.94 -11.72 -9.75
N GLY A 319 9.41 -10.60 -9.21
CA GLY A 319 10.52 -9.84 -9.77
C GLY A 319 11.80 -10.64 -9.60
N SER A 320 11.85 -11.84 -10.18
CA SER A 320 13.00 -12.74 -10.24
C SER A 320 13.88 -12.71 -8.98
N THR A 321 13.66 -13.66 -8.06
CA THR A 321 14.58 -13.98 -6.94
C THR A 321 16.02 -14.23 -7.37
N ARG A 322 16.29 -14.27 -8.69
CA ARG A 322 17.64 -14.14 -9.22
C ARG A 322 18.11 -12.71 -9.08
N TYR A 323 19.04 -12.54 -8.15
CA TYR A 323 19.84 -11.34 -8.04
C TYR A 323 20.47 -11.04 -9.42
N GLN A 324 20.06 -9.95 -10.07
CA GLN A 324 20.66 -9.54 -11.35
C GLN A 324 22.08 -9.03 -11.09
N ILE A 325 23.06 -9.86 -11.41
CA ILE A 325 24.46 -9.50 -11.27
C ILE A 325 24.83 -8.53 -12.39
N LYS A 326 25.25 -7.33 -12.03
CA LYS A 326 25.85 -6.38 -12.97
C LYS A 326 27.31 -6.73 -13.18
N ASP A 327 27.77 -6.71 -14.43
CA ASP A 327 29.17 -6.97 -14.76
C ASP A 327 30.14 -5.96 -14.11
N SER A 328 29.67 -4.75 -13.77
CA SER A 328 30.44 -3.74 -13.03
C SER A 328 30.83 -4.16 -11.62
N ASP A 329 30.07 -5.07 -11.02
CA ASP A 329 30.17 -5.44 -9.61
C ASP A 329 31.04 -6.71 -9.43
N LEU A 330 31.63 -7.20 -10.53
CA LEU A 330 32.43 -8.41 -10.59
C LEU A 330 33.91 -8.12 -10.81
N ARG A 331 34.76 -8.71 -9.97
CA ARG A 331 36.20 -8.82 -10.21
C ARG A 331 36.54 -10.24 -10.68
N ILE A 332 36.97 -10.37 -11.93
CA ILE A 332 37.32 -11.65 -12.55
C ILE A 332 38.84 -11.78 -12.61
N GLU A 333 39.39 -12.76 -11.90
CA GLU A 333 40.80 -13.12 -11.88
C GLU A 333 41.01 -14.44 -12.63
N ARG A 334 42.12 -14.54 -13.36
CA ARG A 334 42.53 -15.75 -14.09
C ARG A 334 43.83 -16.24 -13.49
N PHE A 335 43.95 -17.53 -13.30
CA PHE A 335 45.15 -18.14 -12.73
C PHE A 335 45.34 -19.57 -13.26
N ARG A 336 46.49 -20.17 -12.96
CA ARG A 336 46.79 -21.54 -13.38
C ARG A 336 46.09 -22.54 -12.45
N SER A 337 45.52 -23.60 -13.02
CA SER A 337 44.86 -24.65 -12.25
C SER A 337 45.85 -25.36 -11.33
N GLY A 338 45.48 -25.56 -10.06
CA GLY A 338 46.32 -26.26 -9.08
C GLY A 338 45.93 -27.74 -8.97
N GLY A 339 46.88 -28.65 -9.16
CA GLY A 339 46.69 -30.10 -8.96
C GLY A 339 47.68 -30.96 -9.76
N PRO A 340 47.70 -32.29 -9.55
CA PRO A 340 48.49 -33.23 -10.37
C PRO A 340 47.90 -33.29 -11.78
N GLY A 341 48.31 -32.34 -12.63
CA GLY A 341 47.86 -32.21 -14.02
C GLY A 341 49.03 -32.26 -15.02
N GLY A 342 48.72 -32.62 -16.26
CA GLY A 342 49.71 -32.64 -17.36
C GLY A 342 50.16 -31.25 -17.80
N GLN A 343 51.02 -31.19 -18.83
CA GLN A 343 51.62 -29.94 -19.34
C GLN A 343 50.60 -28.82 -19.60
N HIS A 344 49.39 -29.17 -20.08
CA HIS A 344 48.33 -28.20 -20.36
C HIS A 344 47.80 -27.47 -19.11
N ALA A 345 47.73 -28.16 -17.96
CA ALA A 345 47.27 -27.58 -16.69
C ALA A 345 48.31 -26.65 -16.04
N ASN A 346 49.60 -26.92 -16.28
CA ASN A 346 50.71 -26.18 -15.66
C ASN A 346 51.15 -24.94 -16.47
N CYS A 347 50.88 -24.93 -17.79
CA CYS A 347 51.28 -23.84 -18.68
C CYS A 347 50.14 -22.86 -19.03
N THR A 348 48.87 -23.26 -18.87
CA THR A 348 47.71 -22.47 -19.31
C THR A 348 46.95 -21.86 -18.13
N GLU A 349 46.56 -20.60 -18.23
CA GLU A 349 45.71 -19.91 -17.24
C GLU A 349 44.22 -20.21 -17.47
N SER A 350 43.84 -21.47 -17.30
CA SER A 350 42.46 -21.93 -17.53
C SER A 350 41.54 -21.72 -16.34
N ALA A 351 42.05 -21.57 -15.11
CA ALA A 351 41.23 -21.42 -13.90
C ALA A 351 40.75 -19.98 -13.72
N VAL A 352 39.50 -19.82 -13.26
CA VAL A 352 38.84 -18.52 -13.10
C VAL A 352 38.32 -18.37 -11.67
N ARG A 353 38.61 -17.21 -11.07
CA ARG A 353 38.01 -16.75 -9.81
C ARG A 353 37.17 -15.51 -10.09
N ILE A 354 35.94 -15.50 -9.63
CA ILE A 354 35.04 -14.36 -9.72
C ILE A 354 34.71 -13.91 -8.30
N VAL A 355 34.88 -12.63 -8.01
CA VAL A 355 34.55 -12.00 -6.73
C VAL A 355 33.46 -10.97 -6.96
N HIS A 356 32.36 -11.08 -6.23
CA HIS A 356 31.35 -10.04 -6.19
C HIS A 356 31.78 -8.97 -5.18
N ILE A 357 32.11 -7.78 -5.68
CA ILE A 357 32.70 -6.69 -4.90
C ILE A 357 31.81 -6.27 -3.72
N PRO A 358 30.49 -6.07 -3.86
CA PRO A 358 29.70 -5.53 -2.76
C PRO A 358 29.36 -6.57 -1.68
N THR A 359 29.35 -7.88 -1.97
CA THR A 359 29.08 -8.93 -0.96
C THR A 359 30.35 -9.65 -0.48
N GLY A 360 31.48 -9.50 -1.18
CA GLY A 360 32.72 -10.21 -0.89
C GLY A 360 32.68 -11.71 -1.22
N ILE A 361 31.60 -12.23 -1.80
CA ILE A 361 31.48 -13.65 -2.14
C ILE A 361 32.38 -13.96 -3.33
N THR A 362 33.18 -15.01 -3.18
CA THR A 362 34.07 -15.50 -4.23
C THR A 362 33.56 -16.83 -4.77
N ALA A 363 33.78 -17.10 -6.05
CA ALA A 363 33.56 -18.40 -6.68
C ALA A 363 34.76 -18.74 -7.57
N THR A 364 35.23 -19.98 -7.51
CA THR A 364 36.37 -20.46 -8.29
C THR A 364 35.99 -21.70 -9.08
N CYS A 365 36.40 -21.80 -10.33
CA CYS A 365 36.23 -23.00 -11.14
C CYS A 365 37.51 -23.31 -11.94
N GLN A 366 37.91 -24.58 -11.93
CA GLN A 366 39.10 -25.09 -12.62
C GLN A 366 38.87 -26.48 -13.26
N ASN A 367 37.60 -26.90 -13.40
CA ASN A 367 37.25 -28.27 -13.79
C ASN A 367 37.47 -28.54 -15.28
N GLU A 368 37.27 -27.52 -16.11
CA GLU A 368 37.35 -27.64 -17.56
C GLU A 368 38.70 -27.18 -18.09
N ARG A 369 39.09 -27.71 -19.26
CA ARG A 369 40.27 -27.21 -19.99
C ARG A 369 40.04 -25.82 -20.58
N SER A 370 38.77 -25.49 -20.90
CA SER A 370 38.38 -24.22 -21.48
C SER A 370 38.13 -23.15 -20.42
N GLN A 371 38.82 -22.02 -20.56
CA GLN A 371 38.66 -20.85 -19.69
C GLN A 371 37.22 -20.29 -19.70
N HIS A 372 36.57 -20.27 -20.88
CA HIS A 372 35.21 -19.76 -21.02
C HIS A 372 34.19 -20.62 -20.29
N MET A 373 34.40 -21.95 -20.30
CA MET A 373 33.56 -22.89 -19.55
C MET A 373 33.79 -22.76 -18.04
N ASN A 374 35.04 -22.61 -17.60
CA ASN A 374 35.32 -22.32 -16.18
C ASN A 374 34.71 -20.98 -15.75
N LYS A 375 34.72 -19.95 -16.60
CA LYS A 375 34.06 -18.67 -16.32
C LYS A 375 32.55 -18.83 -16.17
N SER A 376 31.88 -19.54 -17.09
CA SER A 376 30.42 -19.73 -17.01
C SER A 376 30.02 -20.58 -15.80
N SER A 377 30.78 -21.62 -15.48
CA SER A 377 30.58 -22.42 -14.27
C SER A 377 30.82 -21.63 -12.99
N ALA A 378 31.90 -20.84 -12.91
CA ALA A 378 32.15 -19.95 -11.76
C ALA A 378 31.03 -18.91 -11.59
N MET A 379 30.48 -18.41 -12.71
CA MET A 379 29.35 -17.48 -12.72
C MET A 379 28.08 -18.14 -12.17
N ALA A 380 27.78 -19.38 -12.58
CA ALA A 380 26.65 -20.14 -12.07
C ALA A 380 26.76 -20.43 -10.57
N VAL A 381 27.96 -20.77 -10.09
CA VAL A 381 28.22 -20.96 -8.65
C VAL A 381 28.07 -19.65 -7.88
N LEU A 382 28.56 -18.53 -8.43
CA LEU A 382 28.41 -17.21 -7.81
C LEU A 382 26.93 -16.81 -7.70
N GLN A 383 26.17 -17.01 -8.78
CA GLN A 383 24.72 -16.77 -8.79
C GLN A 383 24.02 -17.59 -7.70
N SER A 384 24.28 -18.89 -7.63
CA SER A 384 23.66 -19.77 -6.62
C SER A 384 23.97 -19.31 -5.19
N ARG A 385 25.20 -18.85 -4.92
CA ARG A 385 25.59 -18.33 -3.59
C ARG A 385 24.93 -16.99 -3.26
N LEU A 386 24.75 -16.11 -4.24
CA LEU A 386 24.06 -14.83 -4.06
C LEU A 386 22.56 -15.04 -3.84
N ASP A 387 21.94 -15.94 -4.60
CA ASP A 387 20.53 -16.29 -4.42
C ASP A 387 20.30 -16.90 -3.02
N GLN A 388 21.20 -17.75 -2.53
CA GLN A 388 21.15 -18.28 -1.16
C GLN A 388 21.26 -17.19 -0.08
N LEU A 389 22.14 -16.21 -0.27
CA LEU A 389 22.29 -15.09 0.65
C LEU A 389 21.03 -14.23 0.69
N GLU A 390 20.42 -13.97 -0.46
CA GLU A 390 19.18 -13.19 -0.55
C GLU A 390 18.01 -13.94 0.10
N ILE A 391 17.91 -15.26 -0.12
CA ILE A 391 16.93 -16.12 0.58
C ILE A 391 17.13 -16.05 2.09
N ALA A 392 18.38 -16.17 2.57
CA ALA A 392 18.68 -16.10 4.00
C ALA A 392 18.35 -14.72 4.59
N ARG A 393 18.65 -13.64 3.85
CA ARG A 393 18.31 -12.26 4.24
C ARG A 393 16.80 -12.06 4.33
N GLN A 394 16.05 -12.52 3.32
CA GLN A 394 14.61 -12.41 3.31
C GLN A 394 13.99 -13.24 4.44
N ALA A 395 14.50 -14.45 4.68
CA ALA A 395 14.08 -15.28 5.80
C ALA A 395 14.35 -14.60 7.14
N GLN A 396 15.50 -13.93 7.29
CA GLN A 396 15.82 -13.17 8.50
C GLN A 396 14.93 -11.94 8.67
N MET A 397 14.68 -11.16 7.61
CA MET A 397 13.74 -10.03 7.67
C MET A 397 12.32 -10.48 8.02
N ASN A 398 11.88 -11.61 7.47
CA ASN A 398 10.60 -12.22 7.81
C ASN A 398 10.60 -12.71 9.27
N ALA A 399 11.68 -13.35 9.73
CA ALA A 399 11.81 -13.80 11.11
C ALA A 399 11.84 -12.62 12.10
N ASP A 400 12.56 -11.55 11.79
CA ASP A 400 12.60 -10.32 12.58
C ASP A 400 11.21 -9.65 12.60
N HIS A 401 10.49 -9.67 11.48
CA HIS A 401 9.10 -9.22 11.43
C HIS A 401 8.21 -10.07 12.34
N THR A 402 8.27 -11.40 12.22
CA THR A 402 7.54 -12.34 13.08
C THR A 402 7.93 -12.22 14.55
N GLN A 403 9.20 -11.92 14.86
CA GLN A 403 9.68 -11.76 16.23
C GLN A 403 9.31 -10.38 16.81
N SER A 404 9.19 -9.35 15.95
CA SER A 404 8.65 -8.05 16.34
C SER A 404 7.15 -8.09 16.63
N LEU A 405 6.44 -9.10 16.09
CA LEU A 405 5.03 -9.37 16.35
C LEU A 405 4.87 -10.10 17.70
N SER A 406 5.20 -9.40 18.79
CA SER A 406 4.89 -9.74 20.19
C SER A 406 5.31 -11.11 20.71
N GLU A 407 5.85 -11.15 21.93
CA GLU A 407 5.96 -12.41 22.66
C GLU A 407 4.60 -13.12 22.71
N ILE A 408 4.59 -14.41 22.37
CA ILE A 408 3.42 -15.30 22.44
C ILE A 408 3.11 -15.57 23.92
N SER A 409 2.69 -14.51 24.61
CA SER A 409 2.57 -14.44 26.06
C SER A 409 1.27 -13.76 26.46
N TRP A 410 0.95 -13.92 27.73
CA TRP A 410 -0.27 -13.43 28.34
C TRP A 410 -0.33 -11.90 28.26
N GLY A 411 -1.43 -11.34 27.73
CA GLY A 411 -1.66 -9.89 27.65
C GLY A 411 -1.52 -9.28 26.25
N ASN A 412 -1.09 -10.04 25.23
CA ASN A 412 -0.99 -9.57 23.85
C ASN A 412 -1.94 -10.26 22.85
N GLN A 413 -3.10 -10.69 23.34
CA GLN A 413 -4.11 -11.33 22.49
C GLN A 413 -4.91 -10.31 21.67
N ILE A 414 -5.05 -10.57 20.37
CA ILE A 414 -5.90 -9.79 19.46
C ILE A 414 -7.33 -10.33 19.40
N ARG A 415 -7.52 -11.62 19.70
CA ARG A 415 -8.82 -12.30 19.70
C ARG A 415 -8.94 -13.30 20.85
N SER A 416 -10.13 -13.39 21.43
CA SER A 416 -10.47 -14.35 22.48
C SER A 416 -11.70 -15.16 22.09
N TYR A 417 -11.50 -16.47 21.95
CA TYR A 417 -12.52 -17.46 21.63
C TYR A 417 -12.89 -18.19 22.92
N VAL A 418 -14.03 -17.84 23.51
CA VAL A 418 -14.54 -18.51 24.72
C VAL A 418 -15.63 -19.47 24.29
N LEU A 419 -15.30 -20.76 24.24
CA LEU A 419 -16.28 -21.81 24.00
C LEU A 419 -16.90 -22.16 25.35
N HIS A 420 -18.07 -21.60 25.64
CA HIS A 420 -18.86 -22.04 26.79
C HIS A 420 -19.33 -23.47 26.53
N VAL A 421 -19.39 -24.29 27.58
CA VAL A 421 -20.27 -25.47 27.55
C VAL A 421 -21.67 -24.89 27.54
N SER A 422 -22.24 -24.67 26.37
CA SER A 422 -23.69 -24.63 26.25
C SER A 422 -24.13 -26.03 26.61
N VAL A 423 -24.38 -26.24 27.90
CA VAL A 423 -25.28 -27.27 28.34
C VAL A 423 -26.56 -26.99 27.55
N PHE A 424 -26.88 -27.84 26.58
CA PHE A 424 -28.25 -28.01 26.13
C PHE A 424 -29.03 -28.51 27.36
N PHE A 425 -29.41 -27.57 28.21
CA PHE A 425 -30.43 -27.71 29.25
C PHE A 425 -31.19 -26.40 29.26
N ILE A 426 -32.11 -26.27 28.31
CA ILE A 426 -33.37 -25.56 28.53
C ILE A 426 -34.44 -26.36 27.78
N MET A 427 -35.35 -26.92 28.59
CA MET A 427 -36.73 -27.39 28.37
C MET A 427 -37.22 -27.73 26.96
#